data_AF-M4BT36-F1
#
_entry.id   AF-M4BT36-F1
#
_cell.length_a   1.000
_cell.length_b   1.000
_cell.length_c   1.000
_cell.angle_alpha   90.00
_cell.angle_beta   90.00
_cell.angle_gamma   90.00
#
_symmetry.space_group_name_H-M   'P 1'
#
loop_
_entity.id
_entity.type
_entity.pdbx_description
1 polymer ?
#
loop_
_entity_poly.entity_id
_entity_poly.type
_entity_poly.pdbx_seq_one_letter_code
_entity_poly.pdbx_strand_id
1 'polypeptide(L)'
;MDLGTIRSKLTKNEYKKPAEFARDMRLVWSNCKLYNQDGSDLYLLADDLAQKFEDRVKTMKLDVGPVSRADKSIPAPSLEEKIYFSQNIYKVAPKEMGAIVQLLEEQCPKALDKSSPDELDIVIDHIDNKTFRDLEKFVLEKVPEGSREPIATPRSSKKSRRPSSKKTKIEA
;
A
#
# COMPACT_ATOMS: atom_id res chain seq x y z
N MET A 1 -2.21 19.51 6.88
CA MET A 1 -3.40 20.13 6.26
C MET A 1 -4.62 19.47 6.85
N ASP A 2 -5.67 20.23 7.14
CA ASP A 2 -6.93 19.77 7.73
C ASP A 2 -8.11 20.62 7.21
N LEU A 3 -9.34 20.14 7.39
CA LEU A 3 -10.54 20.78 6.82
C LEU A 3 -10.85 22.15 7.45
N GLY A 4 -10.46 22.39 8.71
CA GLY A 4 -10.61 23.69 9.36
C GLY A 4 -9.71 24.74 8.72
N THR A 5 -8.44 24.36 8.49
CA THR A 5 -7.48 25.18 7.74
C THR A 5 -7.95 25.46 6.31
N ILE A 6 -8.38 24.44 5.57
CA ILE A 6 -8.89 24.60 4.19
C ILE A 6 -10.10 25.54 4.16
N ARG A 7 -11.04 25.39 5.10
CA ARG A 7 -12.20 26.28 5.21
C ARG A 7 -11.76 27.74 5.41
N SER A 8 -10.80 27.98 6.31
CA SER A 8 -10.24 29.31 6.57
C SER A 8 -9.63 29.91 5.30
N LYS A 9 -8.78 29.16 4.60
CA LYS A 9 -8.15 29.58 3.33
C LYS A 9 -9.19 29.91 2.25
N LEU A 10 -10.24 29.10 2.15
CA LEU A 10 -11.34 29.33 1.21
C LEU A 10 -12.12 30.61 1.53
N THR A 11 -12.45 30.85 2.81
CA THR A 11 -13.16 32.07 3.23
C THR A 11 -12.33 33.34 3.06
N LYS A 12 -11.00 33.23 3.13
CA LYS A 12 -10.06 34.32 2.90
C LYS A 12 -9.69 34.52 1.42
N ASN A 13 -10.29 33.73 0.52
CA ASN A 13 -10.01 33.74 -0.91
C ASN A 13 -8.51 33.54 -1.25
N GLU A 14 -7.82 32.70 -0.47
CA GLU A 14 -6.38 32.44 -0.65
C GLU A 14 -6.09 31.45 -1.80
N TYR A 15 -7.11 30.71 -2.25
CA TYR A 15 -7.01 29.83 -3.41
C TYR A 15 -7.28 30.60 -4.68
N LYS A 16 -6.26 30.77 -5.52
CA LYS A 16 -6.37 31.49 -6.80
C LYS A 16 -6.88 30.58 -7.91
N LYS A 17 -6.67 29.27 -7.76
CA LYS A 17 -7.09 28.24 -8.73
C LYS A 17 -7.77 27.07 -8.01
N PRO A 18 -8.80 26.44 -8.61
CA PRO A 18 -9.43 25.23 -8.06
C PRO A 18 -8.42 24.11 -7.75
N ALA A 19 -7.36 24.01 -8.56
CA ALA A 19 -6.27 23.05 -8.37
C ALA A 19 -5.55 23.18 -7.01
N GLU A 20 -5.43 24.39 -6.46
CA GLU A 20 -4.77 24.63 -5.17
C GLU A 20 -5.63 24.15 -4.02
N PHE A 21 -6.94 24.40 -4.08
CA PHE A 21 -7.91 23.85 -3.14
C PHE A 21 -7.90 22.33 -3.19
N ALA A 22 -7.97 21.75 -4.39
CA ALA A 22 -7.95 20.30 -4.56
C ALA A 22 -6.67 19.66 -4.05
N ARG A 23 -5.51 20.33 -4.18
CA ARG A 23 -4.23 19.85 -3.63
C ARG A 23 -4.26 19.76 -2.11
N ASP A 24 -4.71 20.82 -1.44
CA ASP A 24 -4.77 20.84 0.02
C ASP A 24 -5.77 19.85 0.56
N MET A 25 -6.92 19.75 -0.10
CA MET A 25 -7.89 18.70 0.10
C MET A 25 -7.18 17.34 0.04
N ARG A 26 -6.56 17.00 -1.11
CA ARG A 26 -5.87 15.73 -1.36
C ARG A 26 -4.88 15.37 -0.25
N LEU A 27 -4.20 16.38 0.28
CA LEU A 27 -3.24 16.26 1.36
C LEU A 27 -3.86 15.82 2.70
N VAL A 28 -5.12 16.18 2.99
CA VAL A 28 -5.82 15.75 4.20
C VAL A 28 -5.99 14.24 4.21
N TRP A 29 -6.57 13.67 3.15
CA TRP A 29 -6.77 12.22 3.07
C TRP A 29 -5.45 11.48 2.94
N SER A 30 -4.47 12.06 2.24
CA SER A 30 -3.16 11.43 2.11
C SER A 30 -2.44 11.32 3.44
N ASN A 31 -2.49 12.37 4.26
CA ASN A 31 -1.91 12.35 5.60
C ASN A 31 -2.67 11.41 6.51
N CYS A 32 -4.00 11.38 6.43
CA CYS A 32 -4.80 10.42 7.19
C CYS A 32 -4.37 8.98 6.88
N LYS A 33 -4.24 8.63 5.60
CA LYS A 33 -3.78 7.30 5.20
C LYS A 33 -2.31 7.02 5.54
N LEU A 34 -1.47 8.05 5.62
CA LEU A 34 -0.03 7.90 5.94
C LEU A 34 0.21 7.61 7.43
N TYR A 35 -0.52 8.29 8.31
CA TYR A 35 -0.31 8.17 9.76
C TYR A 35 -1.12 7.05 10.40
N ASN A 36 -2.18 6.58 9.75
CA ASN A 36 -3.05 5.53 10.28
C ASN A 36 -2.74 4.19 9.59
N GLN A 37 -2.88 3.11 10.34
CA GLN A 37 -2.65 1.76 9.84
C GLN A 37 -3.59 1.43 8.66
N ASP A 38 -3.05 0.77 7.64
CA ASP A 38 -3.83 0.28 6.50
C ASP A 38 -4.98 -0.63 6.96
N GLY A 39 -6.16 -0.39 6.38
CA GLY A 39 -7.38 -1.12 6.73
C GLY A 39 -8.02 -0.71 8.06
N SER A 40 -7.43 0.22 8.81
CA SER A 40 -8.11 0.83 9.96
C SER A 40 -9.34 1.65 9.51
N ASP A 41 -10.28 1.86 10.43
CA ASP A 41 -11.50 2.64 10.15
C ASP A 41 -11.18 4.05 9.61
N LEU A 42 -10.13 4.69 10.14
CA LEU A 42 -9.69 6.01 9.69
C LEU A 42 -9.08 5.97 8.28
N TYR A 43 -8.35 4.91 7.96
CA TYR A 43 -7.80 4.69 6.61
C TYR A 43 -8.95 4.51 5.60
N LEU A 44 -9.90 3.62 5.89
CA LEU A 44 -11.03 3.32 5.01
C LEU A 44 -11.94 4.54 4.82
N LEU A 45 -12.17 5.31 5.89
CA LEU A 45 -12.92 6.56 5.82
C LEU A 45 -12.20 7.60 4.96
N ALA A 46 -10.88 7.74 5.10
CA ALA A 46 -10.11 8.65 4.26
C ALA A 46 -10.13 8.25 2.79
N ASP A 47 -10.15 6.95 2.50
CA ASP A 47 -10.23 6.43 1.14
C ASP A 47 -11.60 6.71 0.49
N ASP A 48 -12.69 6.42 1.21
CA ASP A 48 -14.06 6.71 0.75
C ASP A 48 -14.28 8.22 0.51
N LEU A 49 -13.82 9.07 1.43
CA LEU A 49 -13.94 10.52 1.29
C LEU A 49 -13.10 11.06 0.13
N ALA A 50 -11.90 10.51 -0.11
CA ALA A 50 -11.08 10.89 -1.26
C ALA A 50 -11.78 10.53 -2.58
N GLN A 51 -12.39 9.35 -2.67
CA GLN A 51 -13.13 8.91 -3.86
C GLN A 51 -14.33 9.82 -4.13
N LYS A 52 -15.15 10.09 -3.11
CA LYS A 52 -16.30 11.01 -3.21
C LYS A 52 -15.90 12.41 -3.64
N PHE A 53 -14.76 12.90 -3.16
CA PHE A 53 -14.23 14.20 -3.56
C PHE A 53 -13.91 14.24 -5.06
N GLU A 54 -13.19 13.25 -5.58
CA GLU A 54 -12.82 13.21 -7.00
C GLU A 54 -14.04 13.07 -7.91
N ASP A 55 -15.04 12.28 -7.51
CA ASP A 55 -16.29 12.15 -8.28
C ASP A 55 -17.06 13.47 -8.33
N ARG A 56 -17.05 14.23 -7.22
CA ARG A 56 -17.66 15.56 -7.16
C ARG A 56 -16.93 16.56 -8.04
N VAL A 57 -15.59 16.56 -8.02
CA VAL A 57 -14.75 17.42 -8.87
C VAL A 57 -15.03 17.15 -10.35
N LYS A 58 -15.08 15.88 -10.77
CA LYS A 58 -15.40 15.48 -12.15
C LYS A 58 -16.79 15.97 -12.56
N THR A 59 -17.78 15.78 -11.70
CA THR A 59 -19.17 16.21 -11.95
C THR A 59 -19.26 17.73 -12.11
N MET A 60 -18.49 18.49 -11.34
CA MET A 60 -18.46 19.95 -11.39
C MET A 60 -17.61 20.52 -12.54
N LYS A 61 -16.92 19.66 -13.32
CA LYS A 61 -16.02 20.06 -14.41
C LYS A 61 -14.97 21.09 -13.99
N LEU A 62 -14.49 21.01 -12.75
CA LEU A 62 -13.46 21.92 -12.26
C LEU A 62 -12.10 21.52 -12.84
N ASP A 63 -11.41 22.48 -13.46
CA ASP A 63 -10.02 22.29 -13.86
C ASP A 63 -9.10 22.36 -12.64
N VAL A 64 -8.99 21.24 -11.93
CA VAL A 64 -8.14 21.08 -10.75
C VAL A 64 -6.79 20.44 -11.08
N GLY A 65 -6.47 20.31 -12.37
CA GLY A 65 -5.36 19.50 -12.85
C GLY A 65 -5.51 17.99 -12.53
N PRO A 66 -4.68 17.12 -13.11
CA PRO A 66 -4.65 15.72 -12.72
C PRO A 66 -4.35 15.60 -11.23
N VAL A 67 -4.92 14.58 -10.57
CA VAL A 67 -4.43 14.12 -9.26
C VAL A 67 -2.92 13.97 -9.43
N SER A 68 -2.11 14.79 -8.74
CA SER A 68 -0.66 14.67 -8.80
C SER A 68 -0.33 13.22 -8.46
N ARG A 69 0.20 12.48 -9.42
CA ARG A 69 0.59 11.07 -9.31
C ARG A 69 1.84 10.95 -8.44
N ALA A 70 1.78 11.46 -7.22
CA ALA A 70 2.54 10.89 -6.12
C ALA A 70 1.81 9.58 -5.78
N ASP A 71 2.16 8.58 -6.59
CA ASP A 71 1.86 7.16 -6.59
C ASP A 71 0.98 6.62 -5.44
N LYS A 72 -0.33 6.52 -5.69
CA LYS A 72 -1.29 5.79 -4.83
C LYS A 72 -2.15 4.78 -5.60
N SER A 73 -1.84 4.56 -6.88
CA SER A 73 -2.48 3.48 -7.66
C SER A 73 -1.76 2.14 -7.50
N ILE A 74 -0.61 2.11 -6.82
CA ILE A 74 0.14 0.88 -6.60
C ILE A 74 -0.26 0.30 -5.24
N PRO A 75 -1.08 -0.77 -5.22
CA PRO A 75 -1.50 -1.39 -3.98
C PRO A 75 -0.28 -1.89 -3.22
N ALA A 76 -0.23 -1.59 -1.93
CA ALA A 76 0.77 -2.14 -1.03
C ALA A 76 0.74 -3.67 -1.13
N PRO A 77 1.90 -4.34 -1.22
CA PRO A 77 1.94 -5.79 -1.27
C PRO A 77 1.47 -6.36 0.06
N SER A 78 0.51 -7.29 -0.02
CA SER A 78 0.10 -8.12 1.10
C SER A 78 1.27 -8.96 1.61
N LEU A 79 1.18 -9.44 2.85
CA LEU A 79 2.19 -10.34 3.41
C LEU A 79 2.35 -11.61 2.56
N GLU A 80 1.25 -12.11 1.97
CA GLU A 80 1.28 -13.28 1.09
C GLU A 80 2.07 -12.99 -0.19
N GLU A 81 1.87 -11.83 -0.83
CA GLU A 81 2.65 -11.40 -1.99
C GLU A 81 4.13 -11.23 -1.64
N LYS A 82 4.46 -10.67 -0.46
CA LYS A 82 5.85 -10.55 0.01
C LYS A 82 6.53 -11.91 0.20
N ILE A 83 5.83 -12.88 0.80
CA ILE A 83 6.32 -14.26 0.97
C ILE A 83 6.51 -14.92 -0.39
N TYR A 84 5.55 -14.74 -1.29
CA TYR A 84 5.61 -15.29 -2.63
C TYR A 84 6.79 -14.71 -3.44
N PHE A 85 6.98 -13.40 -3.38
CA PHE A 85 8.10 -12.70 -3.99
C PHE A 85 9.44 -13.20 -3.47
N SER A 86 9.60 -13.34 -2.14
CA SER A 86 10.85 -13.81 -1.53
C SER A 86 11.24 -15.21 -2.01
N GLN A 87 10.27 -16.11 -2.12
CA GLN A 87 10.50 -17.49 -2.59
C GLN A 87 10.91 -17.54 -4.06
N ASN A 88 10.31 -16.71 -4.91
CA ASN A 88 10.64 -16.69 -6.34
C ASN A 88 11.95 -15.96 -6.62
N ILE A 89 12.35 -15.01 -5.77
CA ILE A 89 13.68 -14.38 -5.83
C ILE A 89 14.78 -15.43 -5.83
N TYR A 90 14.73 -16.44 -4.94
CA TYR A 90 15.77 -17.47 -4.88
C TYR A 90 15.78 -18.43 -6.08
N LYS A 91 14.78 -18.37 -6.95
CA LYS A 91 14.65 -19.24 -8.13
C LYS A 91 15.14 -18.58 -9.42
N VAL A 92 15.46 -17.29 -9.40
CA VAL A 92 16.04 -16.61 -10.57
C VAL A 92 17.49 -17.05 -10.77
N ALA A 93 17.99 -16.98 -11.99
CA ALA A 93 19.39 -17.29 -12.26
C ALA A 93 20.33 -16.20 -11.68
N PRO A 94 21.61 -16.53 -11.40
CA PRO A 94 22.52 -15.60 -10.71
C PRO A 94 22.74 -14.27 -11.41
N LYS A 95 22.66 -14.25 -12.75
CA LYS A 95 22.81 -13.03 -13.54
C LYS A 95 21.64 -12.07 -13.32
N GLU A 96 20.43 -12.60 -13.23
CA GLU A 96 19.19 -11.88 -12.98
C GLU A 96 19.12 -11.40 -11.52
N MET A 97 19.68 -12.17 -10.58
CA MET A 97 19.84 -11.75 -9.19
C MET A 97 20.69 -10.47 -9.08
N GLY A 98 21.81 -10.41 -9.83
CA GLY A 98 22.62 -9.20 -9.90
C GLY A 98 21.84 -7.98 -10.41
N ALA A 99 20.96 -8.17 -11.40
CA ALA A 99 20.10 -7.10 -11.90
C ALA A 99 19.05 -6.63 -10.87
N ILE A 100 18.50 -7.55 -10.07
CA ILE A 100 17.57 -7.22 -8.98
C ILE A 100 18.26 -6.38 -7.91
N VAL A 101 19.47 -6.78 -7.49
CA VAL A 101 20.24 -6.04 -6.48
C VAL A 101 20.61 -4.65 -7.01
N GLN A 102 21.04 -4.53 -8.26
CA GLN A 102 21.34 -3.24 -8.87
C GLN A 102 20.09 -2.33 -8.91
N LEU A 103 18.94 -2.88 -9.28
CA LEU A 103 17.68 -2.12 -9.29
C LEU A 103 17.28 -1.65 -7.89
N LEU A 104 17.46 -2.50 -6.87
CA LEU A 104 17.23 -2.15 -5.48
C LEU A 104 18.18 -1.05 -4.99
N GLU A 105 19.46 -1.11 -5.36
CA GLU A 105 20.44 -0.08 -5.00
C GLU A 105 20.09 1.29 -5.62
N GLU A 106 19.62 1.30 -6.87
CA GLU A 106 19.24 2.52 -7.57
C GLU A 106 17.89 3.10 -7.11
N GLN A 107 16.87 2.25 -6.91
CA GLN A 107 15.49 2.69 -6.63
C GLN A 107 15.17 2.75 -5.13
N CYS A 108 15.73 1.84 -4.32
CA CYS A 108 15.36 1.67 -2.91
C CYS A 108 16.54 1.14 -2.05
N PRO A 109 17.62 1.90 -1.88
CA PRO A 109 18.85 1.43 -1.23
C PRO A 109 18.65 1.02 0.23
N LYS A 110 17.64 1.57 0.91
CA LYS A 110 17.23 1.20 2.29
C LYS A 110 16.77 -0.25 2.45
N ALA A 111 16.47 -0.94 1.35
CA ALA A 111 16.08 -2.34 1.36
C ALA A 111 17.28 -3.29 1.28
N LEU A 112 18.51 -2.78 1.14
CA LEU A 112 19.73 -3.57 1.13
C LEU A 112 20.51 -3.32 2.42
N ASP A 113 20.74 -4.38 3.18
CA ASP A 113 21.68 -4.37 4.29
C ASP A 113 23.04 -4.92 3.81
N LYS A 114 24.06 -4.08 3.95
CA LYS A 114 25.46 -4.34 3.56
C LYS A 114 26.40 -4.36 4.77
N SER A 115 25.84 -4.60 5.96
CA SER A 115 26.61 -4.63 7.21
C SER A 115 27.63 -5.78 7.27
N SER A 116 27.37 -6.86 6.53
CA SER A 116 28.33 -7.94 6.31
C SER A 116 29.11 -7.72 5.00
N PRO A 117 30.44 -7.91 5.00
CA PRO A 117 31.24 -7.78 3.77
C PRO A 117 31.03 -8.95 2.80
N ASP A 118 30.54 -10.10 3.27
CA ASP A 118 30.39 -11.34 2.49
C ASP A 118 28.92 -11.68 2.18
N GLU A 119 27.97 -10.95 2.78
CA GLU A 119 26.53 -11.20 2.65
C GLU A 119 25.78 -9.91 2.35
N LEU A 120 24.76 -10.01 1.50
CA LEU A 120 23.88 -8.89 1.16
C LEU A 120 22.45 -9.32 1.45
N ASP A 121 21.85 -8.69 2.45
CA ASP A 121 20.51 -9.02 2.91
C ASP A 121 19.48 -8.08 2.28
N ILE A 122 18.44 -8.66 1.69
CA ILE A 122 17.32 -7.90 1.13
C ILE A 122 16.21 -7.82 2.18
N VAL A 123 16.03 -6.64 2.76
CA VAL A 123 14.98 -6.35 3.74
C VAL A 123 13.69 -5.98 3.00
N ILE A 124 12.88 -7.00 2.71
CA ILE A 124 11.66 -6.89 1.91
C ILE A 124 10.67 -5.85 2.46
N ASP A 125 10.59 -5.72 3.79
CA ASP A 125 9.70 -4.74 4.43
C ASP A 125 10.10 -3.28 4.23
N HIS A 126 11.34 -3.02 3.81
CA HIS A 126 11.81 -1.69 3.50
C HIS A 126 11.66 -1.32 2.02
N ILE A 127 11.22 -2.25 1.16
CA ILE A 127 10.95 -1.98 -0.26
C ILE A 127 9.67 -1.14 -0.37
N ASP A 128 9.72 -0.04 -1.11
CA ASP A 128 8.52 0.75 -1.39
C ASP A 128 7.58 0.04 -2.38
N ASN A 129 6.30 0.40 -2.35
CA ASN A 129 5.26 -0.31 -3.11
C ASN A 129 5.53 -0.33 -4.62
N LYS A 130 6.06 0.76 -5.18
CA LYS A 130 6.35 0.86 -6.62
C LYS A 130 7.47 -0.10 -6.97
N THR A 131 8.58 0.00 -6.26
CA THR A 131 9.75 -0.85 -6.46
C THR A 131 9.39 -2.32 -6.27
N PHE A 132 8.54 -2.65 -5.29
CA PHE A 132 8.07 -4.02 -5.08
C PHE A 132 7.32 -4.56 -6.31
N ARG A 133 6.36 -3.80 -6.88
CA ARG A 133 5.61 -4.27 -8.06
C ARG A 133 6.47 -4.39 -9.31
N ASP A 134 7.42 -3.48 -9.49
CA ASP A 134 8.38 -3.54 -10.59
C ASP A 134 9.26 -4.78 -10.48
N LEU A 135 9.75 -5.09 -9.27
CA LEU A 135 10.55 -6.28 -8.98
C LEU A 135 9.74 -7.57 -9.10
N GLU A 136 8.52 -7.62 -8.57
CA GLU A 136 7.62 -8.77 -8.66
C GLU A 136 7.35 -9.15 -10.12
N LYS A 137 7.05 -8.15 -10.95
CA LYS A 137 6.86 -8.35 -12.39
C LYS A 137 8.12 -8.89 -13.07
N PHE A 138 9.29 -8.33 -12.74
CA PHE A 138 10.57 -8.78 -13.29
C PHE A 138 10.87 -10.23 -12.91
N VAL A 139 10.73 -10.59 -11.63
CA VAL A 139 10.95 -11.94 -11.13
C VAL A 139 10.00 -12.93 -11.82
N LEU A 140 8.72 -12.60 -11.92
CA LEU A 140 7.73 -13.45 -12.59
C LEU A 140 8.05 -13.68 -14.07
N GLU A 141 8.53 -12.67 -14.79
CA GLU A 141 8.93 -12.81 -16.20
C GLU A 141 10.12 -13.77 -16.37
N LYS A 142 11.02 -13.85 -15.38
CA LYS A 142 12.23 -14.69 -15.44
C LYS A 142 12.05 -16.08 -14.82
N VAL A 143 11.00 -16.32 -14.05
CA VAL A 143 10.67 -17.65 -13.48
C VAL A 143 9.65 -18.37 -14.38
N PRO A 144 9.98 -19.55 -14.95
CA PRO A 144 9.07 -20.36 -15.76
C PRO A 144 7.77 -20.71 -15.01
N GLU A 145 6.62 -20.63 -15.68
CA GLU A 145 5.29 -20.82 -15.05
C GLU A 145 5.14 -22.14 -14.28
N GLY A 146 5.73 -23.23 -14.78
CA GLY A 146 5.68 -24.54 -14.12
C GLY A 146 6.56 -24.67 -12.87
N SER A 147 7.40 -23.68 -12.58
CA SER A 147 8.32 -23.66 -11.43
C SER A 147 7.91 -22.66 -10.34
N ARG A 148 6.83 -21.92 -10.57
CA ARG A 148 6.24 -20.96 -9.62
C ARG A 148 5.52 -21.72 -8.51
N GLU A 149 5.71 -21.30 -7.26
CA GLU A 149 4.95 -21.88 -6.15
C GLU A 149 3.45 -21.57 -6.28
N PRO A 150 2.56 -22.42 -5.74
CA PRO A 150 1.14 -22.08 -5.63
C PRO A 150 0.92 -20.97 -4.61
N ILE A 151 0.09 -19.98 -4.94
CA ILE A 151 -0.40 -18.96 -4.01
C ILE A 151 -1.16 -19.67 -2.90
N ALA A 152 -0.69 -19.54 -1.66
CA ALA A 152 -1.23 -20.25 -0.51
C ALA A 152 -2.55 -19.62 -0.04
N THR A 153 -3.66 -19.92 -0.74
CA THR A 153 -4.99 -19.40 -0.37
C THR A 153 -5.27 -19.56 1.14
N PRO A 154 -5.84 -18.53 1.81
CA PRO A 154 -6.14 -18.62 3.23
C PRO A 154 -7.10 -19.79 3.48
N ARG A 155 -6.70 -20.73 4.33
CA ARG A 155 -7.64 -21.69 4.93
C ARG A 155 -8.71 -20.89 5.65
N SER A 156 -9.90 -20.81 5.05
CA SER A 156 -11.12 -20.37 5.75
C SER A 156 -11.20 -21.15 7.06
N SER A 157 -10.99 -20.45 8.18
CA SER A 157 -11.22 -20.96 9.52
C SER A 157 -12.66 -21.47 9.59
N LYS A 158 -12.85 -22.79 9.52
CA LYS A 158 -14.13 -23.44 9.81
C LYS A 158 -14.58 -22.94 11.20
N LYS A 159 -15.67 -22.17 11.23
CA LYS A 159 -16.40 -21.83 12.46
C LYS A 159 -16.63 -23.11 13.25
N SER A 160 -15.89 -23.31 14.35
CA SER A 160 -16.28 -24.28 15.36
C SER A 160 -17.49 -23.69 16.09
N ARG A 161 -18.67 -24.27 15.82
CA ARG A 161 -19.87 -23.99 16.63
C ARG A 161 -19.62 -24.56 18.02
N ARG A 162 -19.31 -23.72 19.00
CA ARG A 162 -19.38 -24.08 20.42
C ARG A 162 -20.84 -24.34 20.81
N PRO A 163 -21.18 -25.44 21.51
CA PRO A 163 -22.52 -25.66 22.02
C PRO A 163 -22.80 -24.77 23.23
N SER A 164 -24.04 -24.30 23.32
CA SER A 164 -24.61 -23.46 24.37
C SER A 164 -24.62 -24.15 25.73
N SER A 165 -23.88 -23.61 26.70
CA SER A 165 -23.98 -24.00 28.12
C SER A 165 -25.19 -23.35 28.77
N LYS A 166 -26.12 -24.20 29.24
CA LYS A 166 -27.30 -23.85 30.04
C LYS A 166 -26.88 -23.15 31.34
N LYS A 167 -27.56 -22.05 31.68
CA LYS A 167 -27.48 -21.37 32.98
C LYS A 167 -28.23 -22.22 34.02
N THR A 168 -27.53 -22.70 35.05
CA THR A 168 -28.15 -23.22 36.27
C THR A 168 -28.24 -22.09 37.28
N LYS A 169 -29.48 -21.74 37.65
CA LYS A 169 -29.82 -20.74 38.67
C LYS A 169 -29.60 -21.38 40.04
N ILE A 170 -28.77 -20.78 40.88
CA ILE A 170 -28.68 -21.07 42.31
C ILE A 170 -29.32 -19.87 43.00
N GLU A 171 -30.44 -20.08 43.70
CA GLU A 171 -30.95 -19.15 44.72
C GLU A 171 -30.77 -19.83 46.07
N ALA A 172 -30.31 -19.04 47.03
CA ALA A 172 -30.17 -19.35 48.43
C ALA A 172 -31.52 -19.24 49.16
#